data_AF-A0A2E3XBM9-F1
#
_entry.id   AF-A0A2E3XBM9-F1
#
_cell.length_a   1.000
_cell.length_b   1.000
_cell.length_c   1.000
_cell.angle_alpha   90.00
_cell.angle_beta   90.00
_cell.angle_gamma   90.00
#
_symmetry.space_group_name_H-M   'P 1'
#
loop_
_entity.id
_entity.type
_entity.pdbx_description
1 polymer ?
#
loop_
_entity_poly.entity_id
_entity_poly.type
_entity_poly.pdbx_seq_one_letter_code
_entity_poly.pdbx_strand_id
1 'polypeptide(L)'
;MKGGTKIKSYLRYFLRLFSLFLAILIIQFSELRAHDILKTNLVFLKAYYSLDEPRFLCVDIPGHKERVNISRSLTVHTCKEGIWHQDELFDITAVSQGLLKMSEYDLCIEAISLKNNTELFLKTCNQSKMQNWLYSNYRLILKENMDKCLTIVNEPSRLTRGGRRLNSKHMARSLVIADCSEQAFTRQMWRFEAPQERTGAIMPFNK
;
A
#
# COMPACT_ATOMS: atom_id res chain seq x y z
N MET A 1 66.72 -3.15 -22.95
CA MET A 1 65.62 -2.37 -22.34
C MET A 1 64.30 -2.65 -23.06
N LYS A 2 63.48 -3.61 -22.59
CA LYS A 2 62.15 -3.93 -23.20
C LYS A 2 61.00 -4.08 -22.17
N GLY A 3 61.25 -3.79 -20.88
CA GLY A 3 60.29 -4.04 -19.78
C GLY A 3 59.23 -2.94 -19.53
N GLY A 4 59.48 -1.69 -19.93
CA GLY A 4 58.63 -0.55 -19.55
C GLY A 4 57.25 -0.50 -20.24
N THR A 5 57.10 -1.09 -21.43
CA THR A 5 55.86 -1.01 -22.22
C THR A 5 54.79 -1.99 -21.72
N LYS A 6 55.19 -3.17 -21.23
CA LYS A 6 54.26 -4.16 -20.65
C LYS A 6 53.63 -3.64 -19.35
N ILE A 7 54.41 -3.05 -18.45
CA ILE A 7 53.94 -2.51 -17.16
C ILE A 7 52.89 -1.41 -17.36
N LYS A 8 53.10 -0.51 -18.32
CA LYS A 8 52.12 0.53 -18.66
C LYS A 8 50.82 -0.04 -19.24
N SER A 9 50.90 -1.14 -19.97
CA SER A 9 49.71 -1.86 -20.48
C SER A 9 48.93 -2.50 -19.33
N TYR A 10 49.60 -3.25 -18.45
CA TYR A 10 48.96 -3.86 -17.27
C TYR A 10 48.32 -2.81 -16.34
N LEU A 11 48.97 -1.68 -16.13
CA LEU A 11 48.41 -0.59 -15.31
C LEU A 11 47.16 0.03 -15.95
N ARG A 12 47.13 0.21 -17.28
CA ARG A 12 45.93 0.69 -17.99
C ARG A 12 44.79 -0.33 -17.94
N TYR A 13 45.09 -1.62 -18.09
CA TYR A 13 44.09 -2.68 -17.94
C TYR A 13 43.55 -2.74 -16.52
N PHE A 14 44.42 -2.66 -15.51
CA PHE A 14 44.05 -2.63 -14.11
C PHE A 14 43.17 -1.42 -13.77
N LEU A 15 43.55 -0.22 -14.22
CA LEU A 15 42.74 1.00 -14.03
C LEU A 15 41.37 0.90 -14.69
N ARG A 16 41.29 0.36 -15.92
CA ARG A 16 40.00 0.15 -16.61
C ARG A 16 39.12 -0.85 -15.88
N LEU A 17 39.69 -1.97 -15.44
CA LEU A 17 38.96 -2.99 -14.68
C LEU A 17 38.49 -2.44 -13.31
N PHE A 18 39.33 -1.67 -12.64
CA PHE A 18 38.99 -1.00 -11.38
C PHE A 18 37.88 0.03 -11.57
N SER A 19 37.92 0.86 -12.62
CA SER A 19 36.84 1.81 -12.93
C SER A 19 35.52 1.10 -13.27
N LEU A 20 35.56 -0.01 -14.01
CA LEU A 20 34.38 -0.83 -14.29
C LEU A 20 33.79 -1.45 -13.01
N PHE A 21 34.64 -2.01 -12.16
CA PHE A 21 34.21 -2.57 -10.87
C PHE A 21 33.59 -1.49 -9.97
N LEU A 22 34.21 -0.31 -9.87
CA LEU A 22 33.67 0.80 -9.10
C LEU A 22 32.32 1.28 -9.64
N ALA A 23 32.16 1.37 -10.97
CA ALA A 23 30.89 1.72 -11.59
C ALA A 23 29.79 0.69 -11.29
N ILE A 24 30.09 -0.60 -11.37
CA ILE A 24 29.15 -1.68 -11.00
C ILE A 24 28.77 -1.57 -9.52
N LEU A 25 29.75 -1.35 -8.65
CA LEU A 25 29.53 -1.18 -7.21
C LEU A 25 28.59 0.00 -6.94
N ILE A 26 28.81 1.16 -7.58
CA ILE A 26 27.96 2.35 -7.45
C ILE A 26 26.52 2.06 -7.93
N ILE A 27 26.34 1.35 -9.05
CA ILE A 27 25.01 0.97 -9.56
C ILE A 27 24.28 0.08 -8.55
N GLN A 28 24.96 -0.96 -8.02
CA GLN A 28 24.38 -1.88 -7.03
C GLN A 28 24.00 -1.17 -5.72
N PHE A 29 24.85 -0.27 -5.23
CA PHE A 29 24.53 0.55 -4.04
C PHE A 29 23.33 1.49 -4.28
N SER A 30 23.17 2.01 -5.50
CA SER A 30 22.07 2.89 -5.85
C SER A 30 20.73 2.15 -5.87
N GLU A 31 20.70 0.93 -6.44
CA GLU A 31 19.50 0.07 -6.47
C GLU A 31 19.07 -0.36 -5.06
N LEU A 32 20.03 -0.77 -4.21
CA LEU A 32 19.77 -1.11 -2.81
C LEU A 32 19.15 0.06 -2.03
N ARG A 33 19.69 1.27 -2.21
CA ARG A 33 19.17 2.47 -1.56
C ARG A 33 17.78 2.84 -2.06
N ALA A 34 17.52 2.73 -3.37
CA ALA A 34 16.21 2.99 -3.94
C ALA A 34 15.15 2.02 -3.41
N HIS A 35 15.50 0.73 -3.28
CA HIS A 35 14.62 -0.29 -2.72
C HIS A 35 14.30 -0.03 -1.23
N ASP A 36 15.29 0.38 -0.45
CA ASP A 36 15.08 0.68 0.98
C ASP A 36 14.22 1.94 1.17
N ILE A 37 14.45 2.98 0.36
CA ILE A 37 13.60 4.19 0.33
C ILE A 37 12.16 3.82 -0.07
N LEU A 38 11.97 2.98 -1.09
CA LEU A 38 10.64 2.52 -1.50
C LEU A 38 9.93 1.84 -0.34
N LYS A 39 10.60 0.91 0.37
CA LYS A 39 10.03 0.24 1.56
C LYS A 39 9.67 1.21 2.68
N THR A 40 10.47 2.24 2.94
CA THR A 40 10.19 3.22 4.00
C THR A 40 8.95 4.10 3.72
N ASN A 41 8.50 4.17 2.46
CA ASN A 41 7.34 4.95 2.04
C ASN A 41 6.05 4.12 1.95
N LEU A 42 6.11 2.82 2.25
CA LEU A 42 4.94 1.96 2.19
C LEU A 42 4.20 1.92 3.52
N VAL A 43 2.89 2.18 3.45
CA VAL A 43 2.00 2.26 4.60
C VAL A 43 0.71 1.52 4.34
N PHE A 44 0.08 1.02 5.40
CA PHE A 44 -1.32 0.64 5.35
C PHE A 44 -2.21 1.87 5.23
N LEU A 45 -3.30 1.75 4.46
CA LEU A 45 -4.48 2.57 4.65
C LEU A 45 -5.42 1.84 5.63
N LYS A 46 -5.27 2.17 6.91
CA LYS A 46 -5.87 1.45 8.05
C LYS A 46 -7.08 2.19 8.58
N ALA A 47 -8.14 1.47 8.89
CA ALA A 47 -9.28 2.00 9.63
C ALA A 47 -8.80 2.55 10.98
N TYR A 48 -9.27 3.74 11.36
CA TYR A 48 -8.86 4.35 12.62
C TYR A 48 -9.40 3.57 13.82
N TYR A 49 -10.62 3.05 13.69
CA TYR A 49 -11.27 2.19 14.68
C TYR A 49 -11.18 0.73 14.27
N SER A 50 -11.08 -0.17 15.24
CA SER A 50 -11.06 -1.62 15.01
C SER A 50 -12.38 -2.14 14.42
N LEU A 51 -13.48 -1.41 14.65
CA LEU A 51 -14.84 -1.90 14.41
C LEU A 51 -15.02 -3.26 15.11
N ASP A 52 -15.35 -4.30 14.36
CA ASP A 52 -15.53 -5.68 14.81
C ASP A 52 -14.29 -6.58 14.58
N GLU A 53 -13.14 -6.01 14.20
CA GLU A 53 -11.87 -6.72 14.02
C GLU A 53 -10.78 -6.10 14.89
N PRO A 54 -10.37 -6.72 16.03
CA PRO A 54 -9.39 -6.15 16.96
C PRO A 54 -7.99 -5.91 16.36
N ARG A 55 -7.68 -6.53 15.22
CA ARG A 55 -6.44 -6.25 14.46
C ARG A 55 -6.59 -5.10 13.47
N PHE A 56 -7.74 -4.44 13.49
CA PHE A 56 -8.17 -3.41 12.54
C PHE A 56 -8.30 -3.94 11.12
N LEU A 57 -8.89 -3.11 10.28
CA LEU A 57 -9.12 -3.39 8.87
C LEU A 57 -8.27 -2.46 8.01
N CYS A 58 -7.59 -3.01 7.01
CA CYS A 58 -6.76 -2.31 6.05
C CYS A 58 -7.37 -2.46 4.65
N VAL A 59 -7.23 -1.44 3.79
CA VAL A 59 -7.67 -1.56 2.39
C VAL A 59 -6.85 -2.63 1.68
N ASP A 60 -7.54 -3.54 0.98
CA ASP A 60 -7.00 -4.80 0.48
C ASP A 60 -7.47 -5.11 -0.94
N ILE A 61 -6.58 -5.68 -1.74
CA ILE A 61 -6.91 -6.27 -3.05
C ILE A 61 -7.37 -7.72 -2.84
N PRO A 62 -8.59 -8.11 -3.28
CA PRO A 62 -9.05 -9.47 -3.08
C PRO A 62 -8.11 -10.52 -3.68
N GLY A 63 -7.61 -11.41 -2.83
CA GLY A 63 -6.76 -12.53 -3.25
C GLY A 63 -5.63 -12.78 -2.26
N HIS A 64 -4.60 -13.50 -2.69
CA HIS A 64 -3.38 -13.71 -1.90
C HIS A 64 -2.27 -14.25 -2.81
N LYS A 65 -1.07 -13.65 -2.76
CA LYS A 65 0.08 -13.99 -3.61
C LYS A 65 -0.33 -13.99 -5.10
N GLU A 66 0.00 -15.05 -5.84
CA GLU A 66 -0.36 -15.26 -7.25
C GLU A 66 -1.86 -15.18 -7.56
N ARG A 67 -2.73 -15.20 -6.53
CA ARG A 67 -4.19 -15.12 -6.69
C ARG A 67 -4.77 -13.74 -6.39
N VAL A 68 -3.92 -12.72 -6.16
CA VAL A 68 -4.37 -11.33 -6.09
C VAL A 68 -5.09 -10.96 -7.38
N ASN A 69 -6.31 -10.43 -7.26
CA ASN A 69 -7.15 -10.12 -8.42
C ASN A 69 -7.40 -8.61 -8.51
N ILE A 70 -6.51 -7.93 -9.22
CA ILE A 70 -6.55 -6.48 -9.48
C ILE A 70 -7.76 -6.01 -10.30
N SER A 71 -8.54 -6.93 -10.88
CA SER A 71 -9.76 -6.61 -11.63
C SER A 71 -11.02 -6.60 -10.78
N ARG A 72 -10.94 -6.99 -9.49
CA ARG A 72 -12.07 -6.93 -8.55
C ARG A 72 -12.09 -5.63 -7.79
N SER A 73 -13.27 -5.30 -7.26
CA SER A 73 -13.42 -4.20 -6.33
C SER A 73 -12.62 -4.42 -5.06
N LEU A 74 -12.06 -3.34 -4.54
CA LEU A 74 -11.30 -3.33 -3.30
C LEU A 74 -12.22 -3.65 -2.11
N THR A 75 -11.62 -4.26 -1.09
CA THR A 75 -12.28 -4.51 0.18
C THR A 75 -11.45 -3.91 1.31
N VAL A 76 -11.94 -4.01 2.54
CA VAL A 76 -11.03 -3.99 3.69
C VAL A 76 -10.89 -5.39 4.26
N HIS A 77 -9.71 -5.70 4.76
CA HIS A 77 -9.34 -7.01 5.28
C HIS A 77 -8.61 -6.84 6.62
N THR A 78 -8.59 -7.88 7.47
CA THR A 78 -7.71 -7.91 8.64
C THR A 78 -6.29 -7.51 8.23
N CYS A 79 -5.76 -6.43 8.82
CA CYS A 79 -4.42 -5.93 8.51
C CYS A 79 -3.36 -7.03 8.70
N LYS A 80 -2.55 -7.26 7.66
CA LYS A 80 -1.55 -8.33 7.59
C LYS A 80 -0.19 -7.86 8.12
N GLU A 81 -0.20 -7.44 9.40
CA GLU A 81 1.02 -7.06 10.13
C GLU A 81 2.04 -8.21 10.11
N GLY A 82 3.33 -7.87 10.00
CA GLY A 82 4.46 -8.79 10.02
C GLY A 82 4.66 -9.66 8.77
N ILE A 83 3.64 -9.93 7.96
CA ILE A 83 3.80 -10.77 6.76
C ILE A 83 2.64 -10.64 5.75
N TRP A 84 2.95 -10.83 4.46
CA TRP A 84 1.97 -10.95 3.36
C TRP A 84 1.05 -9.75 3.14
N HIS A 85 1.52 -8.55 3.43
CA HIS A 85 0.76 -7.30 3.30
C HIS A 85 0.91 -6.61 1.94
N GLN A 86 1.60 -7.19 0.95
CA GLN A 86 1.87 -6.49 -0.32
C GLN A 86 0.58 -5.96 -1.01
N ASP A 87 -0.52 -6.69 -0.86
CA ASP A 87 -1.87 -6.36 -1.33
C ASP A 87 -2.64 -5.36 -0.44
N GLU A 88 -1.99 -4.78 0.56
CA GLU A 88 -2.54 -3.79 1.51
C GLU A 88 -1.67 -2.52 1.63
N LEU A 89 -0.56 -2.43 0.89
CA LEU A 89 0.40 -1.33 0.98
C LEU A 89 0.16 -0.21 -0.04
N PHE A 90 0.24 1.01 0.46
CA PHE A 90 0.14 2.26 -0.28
C PHE A 90 1.43 3.06 -0.19
N ASP A 91 1.74 3.81 -1.25
CA ASP A 91 2.84 4.76 -1.26
C ASP A 91 2.41 6.10 -0.64
N ILE A 92 2.96 6.42 0.53
CA ILE A 92 2.64 7.65 1.24
C ILE A 92 3.04 8.92 0.47
N THR A 93 4.04 8.82 -0.42
CA THR A 93 4.45 9.96 -1.25
C THR A 93 3.39 10.27 -2.31
N ALA A 94 2.74 9.24 -2.86
CA ALA A 94 1.63 9.40 -3.79
C ALA A 94 0.39 10.01 -3.11
N VAL A 95 0.16 9.69 -1.83
CA VAL A 95 -0.94 10.28 -1.04
C VAL A 95 -0.80 11.80 -0.97
N SER A 96 0.42 12.31 -0.79
CA SER A 96 0.68 13.76 -0.77
C SER A 96 0.32 14.47 -2.09
N GLN A 97 0.28 13.71 -3.19
CA GLN A 97 -0.11 14.17 -4.53
C GLN A 97 -1.61 13.93 -4.81
N GLY A 98 -2.36 13.44 -3.82
CA GLY A 98 -3.77 13.12 -3.94
C GLY A 98 -4.07 11.75 -4.55
N LEU A 99 -3.07 10.88 -4.71
CA LEU A 99 -3.26 9.53 -5.24
C LEU A 99 -3.19 8.48 -4.13
N LEU A 100 -4.08 7.51 -4.17
CA LEU A 100 -3.95 6.29 -3.36
C LEU A 100 -3.33 5.20 -4.24
N LYS A 101 -2.00 5.19 -4.32
CA LYS A 101 -1.23 4.28 -5.17
C LYS A 101 -0.78 3.03 -4.39
N MET A 102 -1.02 1.85 -4.94
CA MET A 102 -0.48 0.57 -4.46
C MET A 102 0.72 0.18 -5.32
N SER A 103 1.92 0.56 -4.88
CA SER A 103 3.13 0.55 -5.72
C SER A 103 3.59 -0.83 -6.18
N GLU A 104 3.29 -1.90 -5.45
CA GLU A 104 3.56 -3.28 -5.90
C GLU A 104 2.89 -3.59 -7.24
N TYR A 105 1.73 -2.99 -7.50
CA TYR A 105 0.94 -3.25 -8.70
C TYR A 105 1.00 -2.10 -9.72
N ASP A 106 1.61 -0.97 -9.35
CA ASP A 106 1.61 0.28 -10.12
C ASP A 106 0.20 0.79 -10.50
N LEU A 107 -0.75 0.63 -9.57
CA LEU A 107 -2.16 1.03 -9.77
C LEU A 107 -2.65 1.98 -8.68
N CYS A 108 -3.62 2.80 -9.05
CA CYS A 108 -4.27 3.76 -8.17
C CYS A 108 -5.74 3.37 -7.93
N ILE A 109 -6.25 3.70 -6.74
CA ILE A 109 -7.67 3.56 -6.44
C ILE A 109 -8.47 4.58 -7.25
N GLU A 110 -9.47 4.09 -7.97
CA GLU A 110 -10.45 4.87 -8.71
C GLU A 110 -11.88 4.53 -8.29
N ALA A 111 -12.69 5.56 -8.05
CA ALA A 111 -14.13 5.41 -7.89
C ALA A 111 -14.80 5.26 -9.28
N ILE A 112 -15.65 4.25 -9.47
CA ILE A 112 -16.35 4.09 -10.77
C ILE A 112 -17.34 5.24 -11.03
N SER A 113 -17.90 5.83 -9.98
CA SER A 113 -18.89 6.89 -10.06
C SER A 113 -18.99 7.64 -8.74
N LEU A 114 -19.65 8.81 -8.77
CA LEU A 114 -19.95 9.62 -7.59
C LEU A 114 -21.19 9.16 -6.82
N LYS A 115 -21.85 8.06 -7.23
CA LYS A 115 -23.04 7.56 -6.53
C LYS A 115 -22.66 6.91 -5.20
N ASN A 116 -23.56 6.98 -4.22
CA ASN A 116 -23.38 6.24 -2.97
C ASN A 116 -23.35 4.74 -3.22
N ASN A 117 -22.60 4.04 -2.37
CA ASN A 117 -22.36 2.60 -2.45
C ASN A 117 -21.68 2.19 -3.75
N THR A 118 -20.91 3.09 -4.36
CA THR A 118 -20.09 2.74 -5.53
C THR A 118 -18.81 2.06 -5.06
N GLU A 119 -18.53 0.91 -5.67
CA GLU A 119 -17.29 0.15 -5.46
C GLU A 119 -16.06 0.89 -6.02
N LEU A 120 -14.89 0.54 -5.47
CA LEU A 120 -13.60 1.11 -5.83
C LEU A 120 -12.75 0.06 -6.52
N PHE A 121 -12.04 0.45 -7.58
CA PHE A 121 -11.23 -0.46 -8.38
C PHE A 121 -9.82 0.09 -8.54
N LEU A 122 -8.88 -0.80 -8.83
CA LEU A 122 -7.55 -0.41 -9.26
C LEU A 122 -7.54 -0.10 -10.76
N LYS A 123 -6.93 1.04 -11.10
CA LYS A 123 -6.75 1.51 -12.48
C LYS A 123 -5.35 2.09 -12.64
N THR A 124 -4.91 2.22 -13.88
CA THR A 124 -3.67 2.93 -14.21
C THR A 124 -3.72 4.32 -13.59
N CYS A 125 -2.67 4.67 -12.85
CA CYS A 125 -2.54 5.99 -12.25
C CYS A 125 -2.48 7.06 -13.34
N ASN A 126 -3.46 7.95 -13.39
CA ASN A 126 -3.55 9.01 -14.39
C ASN A 126 -4.04 10.35 -13.82
N GLN A 127 -4.18 10.45 -12.48
CA GLN A 127 -4.71 11.63 -11.80
C GLN A 127 -6.09 12.06 -12.32
N SER A 128 -6.91 11.10 -12.77
CA SER A 128 -8.29 11.39 -13.13
C SER A 128 -9.03 11.99 -11.93
N LYS A 129 -10.12 12.69 -12.22
CA LYS A 129 -11.02 13.24 -11.20
C LYS A 129 -11.49 12.18 -10.19
N MET A 130 -11.61 10.92 -10.63
CA MET A 130 -12.04 9.79 -9.81
C MET A 130 -10.90 9.11 -9.02
N GLN A 131 -9.66 9.55 -9.22
CA GLN A 131 -8.46 9.11 -8.49
C GLN A 131 -7.89 10.19 -7.56
N ASN A 132 -8.45 11.40 -7.54
CA ASN A 132 -7.89 12.52 -6.79
C ASN A 132 -8.55 12.66 -5.42
N TRP A 133 -7.80 12.34 -4.38
CA TRP A 133 -8.24 12.29 -2.99
C TRP A 133 -7.66 13.46 -2.19
N LEU A 134 -8.44 13.92 -1.22
CA LEU A 134 -8.00 14.79 -0.14
C LEU A 134 -8.01 13.97 1.16
N TYR A 135 -6.89 13.95 1.85
CA TYR A 135 -6.83 13.48 3.23
C TYR A 135 -6.96 14.67 4.17
N SER A 136 -8.08 14.78 4.90
CA SER A 136 -8.35 15.89 5.82
C SER A 136 -9.20 15.42 6.98
N ASN A 137 -8.86 15.83 8.20
CA ASN A 137 -9.53 15.41 9.43
C ASN A 137 -9.70 13.88 9.51
N TYR A 138 -8.64 13.14 9.14
CA TYR A 138 -8.61 11.68 9.06
C TYR A 138 -9.62 11.05 8.08
N ARG A 139 -10.29 11.83 7.23
CA ARG A 139 -11.16 11.33 6.16
C ARG A 139 -10.42 11.35 4.83
N LEU A 140 -10.70 10.37 3.99
CA LEU A 140 -10.34 10.36 2.58
C LEU A 140 -11.55 10.79 1.77
N ILE A 141 -11.47 11.99 1.19
CA ILE A 141 -12.54 12.67 0.49
C ILE A 141 -12.19 12.72 -0.99
N LEU A 142 -13.13 12.42 -1.89
CA LEU A 142 -12.89 12.52 -3.32
C LEU A 142 -12.97 14.00 -3.74
N LYS A 143 -11.91 14.58 -4.32
CA LYS A 143 -11.86 16.03 -4.62
C LYS A 143 -12.90 16.48 -5.64
N GLU A 144 -13.32 15.59 -6.54
CA GLU A 144 -14.38 15.90 -7.52
C GLU A 144 -15.75 16.14 -6.83
N ASN A 145 -15.98 15.55 -5.65
CA ASN A 145 -17.18 15.78 -4.86
C ASN A 145 -16.84 15.65 -3.36
N MET A 146 -16.76 16.80 -2.70
CA MET A 146 -16.33 16.91 -1.31
C MET A 146 -17.29 16.29 -0.29
N ASP A 147 -18.50 15.90 -0.71
CA ASP A 147 -19.43 15.12 0.10
C ASP A 147 -19.17 13.62 0.03
N LYS A 148 -18.21 13.15 -0.79
CA LYS A 148 -17.92 11.72 -0.98
C LYS A 148 -16.68 11.28 -0.22
N CYS A 149 -16.89 10.37 0.72
CA CYS A 149 -15.87 9.79 1.58
C CYS A 149 -15.64 8.31 1.26
N LEU A 150 -14.38 7.88 1.35
CA LEU A 150 -14.02 6.47 1.43
C LEU A 150 -14.64 5.86 2.70
N THR A 151 -15.46 4.84 2.53
CA THR A 151 -16.35 4.35 3.59
C THR A 151 -16.36 2.83 3.65
N ILE A 152 -16.13 2.29 4.84
CA ILE A 152 -16.40 0.88 5.13
C ILE A 152 -17.93 0.69 5.23
N VAL A 153 -18.51 -0.22 4.45
CA VAL A 153 -19.97 -0.46 4.38
C VAL A 153 -20.52 -0.87 5.75
N ASN A 154 -21.76 -0.52 6.12
CA ASN A 154 -22.35 -0.91 7.41
C ASN A 154 -22.84 -2.38 7.48
N GLU A 155 -21.94 -3.35 7.27
CA GLU A 155 -22.21 -4.78 7.42
C GLU A 155 -21.21 -5.45 8.38
N PRO A 156 -21.53 -6.56 9.05
CA PRO A 156 -20.53 -7.29 9.83
C PRO A 156 -19.37 -7.78 8.97
N SER A 157 -18.16 -7.75 9.53
CA SER A 157 -16.99 -8.37 8.93
C SER A 157 -17.19 -9.88 8.78
N ARG A 158 -16.76 -10.45 7.65
CA ARG A 158 -16.99 -11.86 7.30
C ARG A 158 -15.68 -12.62 7.20
N LEU A 159 -15.68 -13.85 7.71
CA LEU A 159 -14.53 -14.74 7.63
C LEU A 159 -14.14 -15.02 6.17
N THR A 160 -12.90 -14.69 5.80
CA THR A 160 -12.43 -14.88 4.43
C THR A 160 -12.16 -16.36 4.15
N ARG A 161 -12.19 -16.74 2.86
CA ARG A 161 -11.88 -18.11 2.45
C ARG A 161 -10.48 -18.55 2.91
N GLY A 162 -9.51 -17.63 2.88
CA GLY A 162 -8.17 -17.85 3.41
C GLY A 162 -8.18 -17.96 4.95
N GLY A 163 -8.87 -17.04 5.61
CA GLY A 163 -9.03 -17.01 7.07
C GLY A 163 -9.60 -18.30 7.66
N ARG A 164 -10.51 -19.00 6.96
CA ARG A 164 -11.03 -20.31 7.40
C ARG A 164 -9.93 -21.33 7.71
N ARG A 165 -8.82 -21.27 6.96
CA ARG A 165 -7.68 -22.21 7.02
C ARG A 165 -6.59 -21.78 8.01
N LEU A 166 -6.68 -20.56 8.56
CA LEU A 166 -5.70 -20.00 9.47
C LEU A 166 -6.26 -19.93 10.89
N ASN A 167 -5.41 -20.12 11.89
CA ASN A 167 -5.78 -19.88 13.30
C ASN A 167 -6.12 -18.41 13.54
N SER A 168 -5.53 -17.52 12.75
CA SER A 168 -5.79 -16.09 12.81
C SER A 168 -7.20 -15.71 12.35
N LYS A 169 -7.94 -16.54 11.61
CA LYS A 169 -9.33 -16.24 11.19
C LYS A 169 -9.52 -14.83 10.60
N HIS A 170 -8.78 -14.52 9.53
CA HIS A 170 -8.87 -13.19 8.90
C HIS A 170 -10.28 -12.90 8.36
N MET A 171 -10.69 -11.65 8.50
CA MET A 171 -12.01 -11.12 8.21
C MET A 171 -11.91 -10.08 7.09
N ALA A 172 -13.01 -9.86 6.37
CA ALA A 172 -13.11 -8.82 5.36
C ALA A 172 -14.51 -8.18 5.32
N ARG A 173 -14.58 -6.99 4.74
CA ARG A 173 -15.78 -6.16 4.66
C ARG A 173 -15.75 -5.29 3.41
N SER A 174 -16.92 -4.92 2.89
CA SER A 174 -17.00 -4.13 1.66
C SER A 174 -16.53 -2.68 1.87
N LEU A 175 -15.92 -2.11 0.83
CA LEU A 175 -15.39 -0.74 0.78
C LEU A 175 -16.03 0.01 -0.39
N VAL A 176 -16.55 1.21 -0.12
CA VAL A 176 -17.30 2.00 -1.10
C VAL A 176 -17.03 3.50 -0.98
N ILE A 177 -17.47 4.25 -1.96
CA ILE A 177 -17.80 5.67 -1.82
C ILE A 177 -19.20 5.82 -1.23
N ALA A 178 -19.32 6.67 -0.20
CA ALA A 178 -20.61 7.10 0.36
C ALA A 178 -20.55 8.56 0.81
N ASP A 179 -21.70 9.14 1.15
CA ASP A 179 -21.76 10.48 1.73
C ASP A 179 -20.92 10.55 3.02
N CYS A 180 -20.10 11.59 3.13
CA CYS A 180 -19.43 11.96 4.37
C CYS A 180 -20.48 12.23 5.44
N SER A 181 -20.44 11.50 6.56
CA SER A 181 -21.51 11.56 7.57
C SER A 181 -21.01 11.21 8.96
N GLU A 182 -21.50 11.93 9.96
CA GLU A 182 -21.24 11.61 11.37
C GLU A 182 -21.85 10.25 11.78
N GLN A 183 -22.91 9.80 11.11
CA GLN A 183 -23.48 8.46 11.33
C GLN A 183 -22.54 7.34 10.84
N ALA A 184 -21.62 7.66 9.95
CA ALA A 184 -20.61 6.75 9.42
C ALA A 184 -19.20 7.06 9.98
N PHE A 185 -19.08 7.91 10.99
CA PHE A 185 -17.82 8.45 11.51
C PHE A 185 -16.76 7.36 11.73
N THR A 186 -17.07 6.31 12.49
CA THR A 186 -16.11 5.22 12.78
C THR A 186 -15.68 4.41 11.57
N ARG A 187 -16.42 4.48 10.46
CA ARG A 187 -16.18 3.76 9.20
C ARG A 187 -15.58 4.65 8.10
N GLN A 188 -15.42 5.95 8.36
CA GLN A 188 -14.87 6.95 7.45
C GLN A 188 -13.57 7.57 7.96
N MET A 189 -13.11 7.16 9.14
CA MET A 189 -11.86 7.60 9.75
C MET A 189 -10.74 6.63 9.38
N TRP A 190 -9.67 7.17 8.82
CA TRP A 190 -8.54 6.46 8.27
C TRP A 190 -7.23 7.01 8.81
N ARG A 191 -6.22 6.14 8.90
CA ARG A 191 -4.83 6.53 9.20
C ARG A 191 -3.88 5.78 8.29
N PHE A 192 -2.76 6.44 8.00
CA PHE A 192 -1.62 5.82 7.35
C PHE A 192 -0.69 5.29 8.42
N GLU A 193 -0.39 3.98 8.40
CA GLU A 193 0.43 3.32 9.42
C GLU A 193 1.45 2.41 8.74
N ALA A 194 2.74 2.57 9.05
CA ALA A 194 3.76 1.65 8.57
C ALA A 194 3.50 0.24 9.12
N PRO A 195 3.70 -0.83 8.31
CA PRO A 195 3.60 -2.19 8.81
C PRO A 195 4.53 -2.42 9.99
N GLN A 196 4.01 -3.12 10.98
CA GLN A 196 4.73 -3.50 12.18
C GLN A 196 5.14 -4.97 12.10
N GLU A 197 6.30 -5.30 12.65
CA GLU A 197 6.79 -6.68 12.78
C GLU A 197 6.07 -7.39 13.94
N ARG A 198 4.76 -7.61 13.82
CA ARG A 198 3.93 -8.26 14.84
C ARG A 198 2.96 -9.25 14.23
N THR A 199 2.73 -10.34 14.96
CA THR A 199 1.71 -11.34 14.62
C THR A 199 0.66 -11.40 15.72
N GLY A 200 -0.62 -11.38 15.36
CA GLY A 200 -1.73 -11.59 16.32
C GLY A 200 -2.58 -10.35 16.60
N ALA A 201 -3.49 -10.47 17.57
CA ALA A 201 -4.38 -9.37 17.97
C ALA A 201 -3.60 -8.23 18.61
N ILE A 202 -3.96 -6.99 18.26
CA ILE A 202 -3.58 -5.82 19.05
C ILE A 202 -4.53 -5.86 20.25
N MET A 203 -4.12 -6.54 21.31
CA MET A 203 -4.88 -6.51 22.57
C MET A 203 -5.09 -5.04 22.94
N PRO A 204 -6.33 -4.61 23.21
CA PRO A 204 -6.52 -3.26 23.70
C PRO A 204 -5.75 -3.14 25.02
N PHE A 205 -5.11 -2.00 25.20
CA PHE A 205 -4.54 -1.49 26.43
C PHE A 205 -5.05 -2.23 27.67
N ASN A 206 -4.13 -2.85 28.44
CA ASN A 206 -4.43 -3.25 29.80
C ASN A 206 -5.09 -2.04 30.49
N LYS A 207 -6.33 -2.24 30.96
CA LYS A 207 -6.93 -1.32 31.93
C LYS A 207 -6.14 -1.39 33.23
#